data_AF-A0A7W7X027-F1
#
_entry.id   AF-A0A7W7X027-F1
#
_cell.length_a   1.000
_cell.length_b   1.000
_cell.length_c   1.000
_cell.angle_alpha   90.00
_cell.angle_beta   90.00
_cell.angle_gamma   90.00
#
_symmetry.space_group_name_H-M   'P 1'
#
loop_
_entity.id
_entity.type
_entity.pdbx_description
1 polymer ?
#
loop_
_entity_poly.entity_id
_entity_poly.type
_entity_poly.pdbx_seq_one_letter_code
_entity_poly.pdbx_strand_id
1 'polypeptide(L)'
;MLLAAMAAARKGERWTAQDRVRSVEPVARRTGERNTLWTAFGPTNVKMFAVAVAVEAGAAAEALRLAEQIDHHHSPSLERRVAFLIDQAKGHEQRRDYASALVMLTMAEREAPEDMRHRPAARGLLDTLVRRGRRTVAAEAARMATRVGVPL
;
A
#
# COMPACT_ATOMS: atom_id res chain seq x y z
N MET A 1 3.86 15.58 -8.83
CA MET A 1 2.38 15.54 -8.78
C MET A 1 1.84 14.43 -7.88
N LEU A 2 2.30 13.17 -7.95
CA LEU A 2 1.84 12.10 -7.03
C LEU A 2 2.13 12.37 -5.55
N LEU A 3 3.33 12.87 -5.22
CA LEU A 3 3.64 13.32 -3.85
C LEU A 3 2.74 14.49 -3.40
N ALA A 4 2.35 15.36 -4.34
CA ALA A 4 1.42 16.45 -4.05
C ALA A 4 -0.01 15.92 -3.83
N ALA A 5 -0.42 14.87 -4.53
CA ALA A 5 -1.68 14.18 -4.25
C ALA A 5 -1.68 13.58 -2.85
N MET A 6 -0.59 12.90 -2.47
CA MET A 6 -0.40 12.34 -1.13
C MET A 6 -0.46 13.41 -0.03
N ALA A 7 0.20 14.55 -0.25
CA ALA A 7 0.17 15.67 0.69
C ALA A 7 -1.24 16.27 0.83
N ALA A 8 -1.99 16.40 -0.29
CA ALA A 8 -3.38 16.86 -0.26
C ALA A 8 -4.28 15.88 0.51
N ALA A 9 -4.10 14.56 0.31
CA ALA A 9 -4.84 13.53 1.05
C ALA A 9 -4.63 13.65 2.56
N ARG A 10 -3.38 13.82 2.99
CA ARG A 10 -3.03 14.01 4.41
C ARG A 10 -3.59 15.30 5.02
N LYS A 11 -3.87 16.31 4.19
CA LYS A 11 -4.55 17.55 4.60
C LYS A 11 -6.08 17.44 4.62
N GLY A 12 -6.65 16.30 4.24
CA GLY A 12 -8.10 16.12 4.10
C GLY A 12 -8.68 16.69 2.80
N GLU A 13 -7.83 17.19 1.89
CA GLU A 13 -8.24 17.77 0.61
C GLU A 13 -8.48 16.65 -0.43
N ARG A 14 -9.47 15.78 -0.17
CA ARG A 14 -9.71 14.56 -0.96
C ARG A 14 -9.91 14.83 -2.46
N TRP A 15 -10.67 15.85 -2.81
CA TRP A 15 -10.91 16.21 -4.22
C TRP A 15 -9.63 16.67 -4.92
N THR A 16 -8.85 17.54 -4.26
CA THR A 16 -7.54 17.99 -4.76
C THR A 16 -6.57 16.82 -4.93
N ALA A 17 -6.58 15.86 -4.00
CA ALA A 17 -5.74 14.68 -4.09
C ALA A 17 -6.11 13.82 -5.31
N GLN A 18 -7.42 13.59 -5.52
CA GLN A 18 -7.92 12.84 -6.66
C GLN A 18 -7.63 13.53 -8.00
N ASP A 19 -7.84 14.85 -8.08
CA ASP A 19 -7.55 15.62 -9.29
C ASP A 19 -6.05 15.56 -9.65
N ARG A 20 -5.17 15.67 -8.65
CA ARG A 20 -3.71 15.51 -8.83
C ARG A 20 -3.29 14.11 -9.26
N VAL A 21 -4.04 13.07 -8.93
CA VAL A 21 -3.79 11.72 -9.47
C VAL A 21 -4.23 11.66 -10.93
N ARG A 22 -5.45 12.15 -11.23
CA ARG A 22 -6.02 12.15 -12.59
C ARG A 22 -5.18 12.94 -13.57
N SER A 23 -4.62 14.08 -13.15
CA SER A 23 -3.75 14.91 -13.99
C SER A 23 -2.48 14.19 -14.47
N VAL A 24 -2.05 13.14 -13.76
CA VAL A 24 -0.85 12.35 -14.08
C VAL A 24 -1.15 11.21 -15.05
N GLU A 25 -2.41 10.74 -15.13
CA GLU A 25 -2.77 9.60 -15.98
C GLU A 25 -2.41 9.77 -17.45
N PRO A 26 -2.65 10.92 -18.12
CA PRO A 26 -2.28 11.07 -19.53
C PRO A 26 -0.77 10.96 -19.75
N VAL A 27 0.03 11.45 -18.80
CA VAL A 27 1.49 11.35 -18.84
C VAL A 27 1.91 9.89 -18.71
N ALA A 28 1.37 9.16 -17.74
CA ALA A 28 1.67 7.75 -17.54
C ALA A 28 1.29 6.88 -18.76
N ARG A 29 0.13 7.13 -19.38
CA ARG A 29 -0.28 6.43 -20.60
C ARG A 29 0.71 6.66 -21.75
N ARG A 30 1.19 7.89 -21.95
CA ARG A 30 2.18 8.20 -22.99
C ARG A 30 3.56 7.59 -22.70
N THR A 31 3.98 7.55 -21.43
CA THR A 31 5.27 6.96 -21.04
C THR A 31 5.29 5.43 -21.19
N GLY A 32 4.14 4.78 -20.96
CA GLY A 32 4.07 3.33 -20.81
C GLY A 32 4.72 2.85 -19.50
N GLU A 33 4.73 1.55 -19.26
CA GLU A 33 5.50 0.98 -18.15
C GLU A 33 7.00 1.11 -18.45
N ARG A 34 7.71 1.85 -17.61
CA ARG A 34 9.12 2.14 -17.81
C ARG A 34 9.86 2.21 -16.49
N ASN A 35 11.10 1.73 -16.48
CA ASN A 35 12.05 1.97 -15.41
C ASN A 35 13.32 2.55 -16.01
N THR A 36 13.43 3.87 -15.98
CA THR A 36 14.60 4.59 -16.55
C THR A 36 15.42 5.14 -15.40
N LEU A 37 16.71 4.79 -15.35
CA LEU A 37 17.63 5.22 -14.28
C LEU A 37 17.04 4.95 -12.88
N TRP A 38 16.57 3.72 -12.66
CA TRP A 38 15.93 3.28 -11.41
C TRP A 38 14.66 4.06 -11.01
N THR A 39 14.11 4.85 -11.92
CA THR A 39 12.87 5.59 -11.73
C THR A 39 11.74 4.87 -12.45
N ALA A 40 11.07 3.98 -11.73
CA ALA A 40 9.91 3.26 -12.23
C ALA A 40 8.68 4.19 -12.33
N PHE A 41 8.11 4.30 -13.52
CA PHE A 41 6.92 5.11 -13.78
C PHE A 41 6.10 4.49 -14.91
N GLY A 42 4.78 4.59 -14.80
CA GLY A 42 3.85 4.02 -15.77
C GLY A 42 2.42 3.97 -15.24
N PRO A 43 1.46 3.53 -16.07
CA PRO A 43 0.04 3.47 -15.71
C PRO A 43 -0.23 2.69 -14.42
N THR A 44 0.42 1.54 -14.23
CA THR A 44 0.25 0.67 -13.05
C THR A 44 0.74 1.38 -11.78
N ASN A 45 1.88 2.07 -11.86
CA ASN A 45 2.40 2.87 -10.74
C ASN A 45 1.41 3.97 -10.31
N VAL A 46 0.85 4.72 -11.27
CA VAL A 46 -0.15 5.76 -10.98
C VAL A 46 -1.41 5.19 -10.33
N LYS A 47 -1.92 4.05 -10.85
CA LYS A 47 -3.09 3.38 -10.26
C LYS A 47 -2.82 2.93 -8.82
N MET A 48 -1.66 2.35 -8.54
CA MET A 48 -1.29 1.98 -7.18
C MET A 48 -1.18 3.22 -6.28
N PHE A 49 -0.65 4.35 -6.78
CA PHE A 49 -0.64 5.61 -6.02
C PHE A 49 -2.05 6.14 -5.75
N ALA A 50 -3.00 5.94 -6.66
CA ALA A 50 -4.40 6.30 -6.45
C ALA A 50 -4.99 5.56 -5.24
N VAL A 51 -4.67 4.27 -5.09
CA VAL A 51 -5.05 3.47 -3.92
C VAL A 51 -4.43 4.02 -2.65
N ALA A 52 -3.12 4.28 -2.64
CA ALA A 52 -2.44 4.85 -1.47
C ALA A 52 -3.06 6.20 -1.05
N VAL A 53 -3.35 7.07 -2.01
CA VAL A 53 -4.03 8.36 -1.79
C VAL A 53 -5.42 8.16 -1.18
N ALA A 54 -6.21 7.20 -1.68
CA ALA A 54 -7.53 6.91 -1.14
C ALA A 54 -7.46 6.37 0.30
N VAL A 55 -6.49 5.50 0.61
CA VAL A 55 -6.24 4.99 1.98
C VAL A 55 -5.86 6.12 2.93
N GLU A 56 -4.93 7.00 2.53
CA GLU A 56 -4.55 8.16 3.36
C GLU A 56 -5.71 9.14 3.56
N ALA A 57 -6.61 9.28 2.58
CA ALA A 57 -7.81 10.09 2.71
C ALA A 57 -8.93 9.41 3.55
N GLY A 58 -8.66 8.25 4.15
CA GLY A 58 -9.65 7.48 4.94
C GLY A 58 -10.76 6.83 4.12
N ALA A 59 -10.63 6.80 2.79
CA ALA A 59 -11.60 6.21 1.87
C ALA A 59 -11.34 4.72 1.64
N ALA A 60 -11.20 3.94 2.72
CA ALA A 60 -10.76 2.54 2.68
C ALA A 60 -11.54 1.65 1.71
N ALA A 61 -12.88 1.75 1.70
CA ALA A 61 -13.73 0.94 0.81
C ALA A 61 -13.45 1.23 -0.66
N GLU A 62 -13.27 2.50 -1.01
CA GLU A 62 -12.94 2.91 -2.37
C GLU A 62 -11.51 2.49 -2.75
N ALA A 63 -10.57 2.61 -1.82
CA ALA A 63 -9.19 2.19 -2.04
C ALA A 63 -9.10 0.69 -2.39
N LEU A 64 -9.80 -0.17 -1.64
CA LEU A 64 -9.80 -1.61 -1.89
C LEU A 64 -10.51 -1.97 -3.20
N ARG A 65 -11.63 -1.32 -3.52
CA ARG A 65 -12.31 -1.48 -4.81
C ARG A 65 -11.43 -1.10 -6.00
N LEU A 66 -10.61 -0.05 -5.85
CA LEU A 66 -9.62 0.34 -6.85
C LEU A 66 -8.49 -0.68 -6.94
N ALA A 67 -8.03 -1.21 -5.80
CA ALA A 67 -6.95 -2.19 -5.74
C ALA A 67 -7.29 -3.50 -6.47
N GLU A 68 -8.53 -3.97 -6.37
CA GLU A 68 -9.04 -5.17 -7.06
C GLU A 68 -8.89 -5.12 -8.59
N GLN A 69 -8.76 -3.92 -9.17
CA GLN A 69 -8.67 -3.72 -10.62
C GLN A 69 -7.21 -3.59 -11.11
N ILE A 70 -6.23 -3.79 -10.22
CA ILE A 70 -4.82 -3.56 -10.49
C ILE A 70 -4.08 -4.89 -10.41
N ASP A 71 -3.56 -5.34 -11.54
CA ASP A 71 -2.49 -6.32 -11.56
C ASP A 71 -1.16 -5.60 -11.29
N HIS A 72 -0.71 -5.64 -10.03
CA HIS A 72 0.49 -4.94 -9.60
C HIS A 72 1.78 -5.59 -10.12
N HIS A 73 1.74 -6.83 -10.61
CA HIS A 73 2.91 -7.50 -11.17
C HIS A 73 3.42 -6.84 -12.46
N HIS A 74 2.58 -6.06 -13.16
CA HIS A 74 3.01 -5.23 -14.27
C HIS A 74 3.96 -4.08 -13.87
N SER A 75 3.99 -3.71 -12.58
CA SER A 75 4.94 -2.70 -12.11
C SER A 75 6.37 -3.23 -12.13
N PRO A 76 7.32 -2.53 -12.78
CA PRO A 76 8.72 -2.92 -12.75
C PRO A 76 9.40 -2.61 -11.40
N SER A 77 8.73 -1.88 -10.48
CA SER A 77 9.25 -1.58 -9.15
C SER A 77 8.72 -2.56 -8.10
N LEU A 78 9.61 -3.41 -7.58
CA LEU A 78 9.34 -4.27 -6.43
C LEU A 78 8.94 -3.45 -5.20
N GLU A 79 9.65 -2.36 -4.92
CA GLU A 79 9.33 -1.47 -3.80
C GLU A 79 7.88 -0.98 -3.88
N ARG A 80 7.43 -0.55 -5.07
CA ARG A 80 6.06 -0.06 -5.24
C ARG A 80 5.03 -1.17 -5.08
N ARG A 81 5.31 -2.38 -5.58
CA ARG A 81 4.44 -3.56 -5.41
C ARG A 81 4.23 -3.89 -3.93
N VAL A 82 5.32 -3.93 -3.16
CA VAL A 82 5.29 -4.18 -1.71
C VAL A 82 4.53 -3.06 -1.00
N ALA A 83 4.83 -1.79 -1.32
CA ALA A 83 4.10 -0.67 -0.76
C ALA A 83 2.60 -0.74 -1.07
N PHE A 84 2.20 -1.22 -2.25
CA PHE A 84 0.80 -1.37 -2.64
C PHE A 84 0.08 -2.45 -1.83
N LEU A 85 0.74 -3.57 -1.53
CA LEU A 85 0.21 -4.59 -0.61
C LEU A 85 0.06 -4.02 0.81
N ILE A 86 1.00 -3.21 1.27
CA ILE A 86 0.92 -2.54 2.58
C ILE A 86 -0.20 -1.49 2.60
N ASP A 87 -0.41 -0.75 1.51
CA ASP A 87 -1.52 0.20 1.36
C ASP A 87 -2.86 -0.53 1.49
N GLN A 88 -3.01 -1.70 0.85
CA GLN A 88 -4.20 -2.55 1.00
C GLN A 88 -4.36 -3.07 2.44
N ALA A 89 -3.28 -3.53 3.07
CA ALA A 89 -3.31 -3.96 4.47
C ALA A 89 -3.82 -2.84 5.40
N LYS A 90 -3.37 -1.59 5.17
CA LYS A 90 -3.87 -0.42 5.88
C LYS A 90 -5.36 -0.15 5.58
N GLY A 91 -5.80 -0.30 4.34
CA GLY A 91 -7.23 -0.20 3.99
C GLY A 91 -8.11 -1.23 4.72
N HIS A 92 -7.65 -2.48 4.82
CA HIS A 92 -8.34 -3.50 5.61
C HIS A 92 -8.31 -3.21 7.12
N GLU A 93 -7.18 -2.74 7.65
CA GLU A 93 -7.06 -2.32 9.06
C GLU A 93 -8.03 -1.20 9.43
N GLN A 94 -8.17 -0.17 8.59
CA GLN A 94 -9.13 0.94 8.78
C GLN A 94 -10.58 0.44 8.88
N ARG A 95 -10.89 -0.70 8.24
CA ARG A 95 -12.19 -1.37 8.27
C ARG A 95 -12.30 -2.42 9.39
N ARG A 96 -11.27 -2.56 10.23
CA ARG A 96 -11.10 -3.59 11.27
C ARG A 96 -11.13 -5.02 10.74
N ASP A 97 -10.82 -5.21 9.46
CA ASP A 97 -10.67 -6.51 8.82
C ASP A 97 -9.22 -6.99 8.94
N TYR A 98 -8.84 -7.38 10.16
CA TYR A 98 -7.46 -7.76 10.48
C TYR A 98 -7.01 -9.05 9.80
N ALA A 99 -7.95 -9.93 9.42
CA ALA A 99 -7.63 -11.17 8.73
C ALA A 99 -7.14 -10.87 7.30
N SER A 100 -7.88 -10.05 6.55
CA SER A 100 -7.46 -9.65 5.20
C SER A 100 -6.21 -8.76 5.25
N ALA A 101 -6.08 -7.89 6.26
CA ALA A 101 -4.85 -7.14 6.48
C ALA A 101 -3.63 -8.07 6.63
N LEU A 102 -3.75 -9.15 7.40
CA LEU A 102 -2.68 -10.14 7.58
C LEU A 102 -2.35 -10.88 6.28
N VAL A 103 -3.36 -11.19 5.45
CA VAL A 103 -3.13 -11.81 4.13
C VAL A 103 -2.26 -10.91 3.27
N MET A 104 -2.57 -9.61 3.21
CA MET A 104 -1.79 -8.63 2.44
C MET A 104 -0.35 -8.49 2.97
N LEU A 105 -0.16 -8.46 4.29
CA LEU A 105 1.18 -8.44 4.88
C LEU A 105 1.97 -9.72 4.59
N THR A 106 1.31 -10.87 4.58
CA THR A 106 1.94 -12.15 4.21
C THR A 106 2.39 -12.14 2.75
N MET A 107 1.59 -11.57 1.85
CA MET A 107 1.99 -11.40 0.45
C MET A 107 3.18 -10.45 0.33
N ALA A 108 3.18 -9.34 1.07
CA ALA A 108 4.28 -8.38 1.09
C ALA A 108 5.59 -9.00 1.63
N GLU A 109 5.53 -9.78 2.71
CA GLU A 109 6.66 -10.53 3.26
C GLU A 109 7.25 -11.50 2.25
N ARG A 110 6.41 -12.18 1.46
CA ARG A 110 6.87 -13.09 0.40
C ARG A 110 7.53 -12.38 -0.77
N GLU A 111 7.08 -11.17 -1.12
CA GLU A 111 7.68 -10.39 -2.22
C GLU A 111 9.02 -9.74 -1.82
N ALA A 112 9.13 -9.17 -0.62
CA ALA A 112 10.34 -8.51 -0.16
C ALA A 112 10.47 -8.53 1.38
N PRO A 113 11.03 -9.61 1.96
CA PRO A 113 11.16 -9.73 3.41
C PRO A 113 12.07 -8.64 4.01
N GLU A 114 13.11 -8.21 3.28
CA GLU A 114 14.00 -7.13 3.72
C GLU A 114 13.29 -5.77 3.79
N ASP A 115 12.41 -5.46 2.83
CA ASP A 115 11.65 -4.21 2.83
C ASP A 115 10.67 -4.20 4.02
N MET A 116 9.99 -5.33 4.27
CA MET A 116 9.08 -5.49 5.42
C MET A 116 9.79 -5.27 6.76
N ARG A 117 11.03 -5.73 6.90
CA ARG A 117 11.85 -5.50 8.10
C ARG A 117 12.09 -4.02 8.36
N HIS A 118 12.35 -3.21 7.34
CA HIS A 118 12.79 -1.83 7.49
C HIS A 118 11.68 -0.78 7.28
N ARG A 119 10.49 -1.18 6.82
CA ARG A 119 9.40 -0.24 6.52
C ARG A 119 8.51 0.05 7.74
N PRO A 120 8.44 1.30 8.25
CA PRO A 120 7.67 1.64 9.45
C PRO A 120 6.17 1.33 9.36
N ALA A 121 5.57 1.50 8.17
CA ALA A 121 4.15 1.21 7.96
C ALA A 121 3.82 -0.27 8.19
N ALA A 122 4.68 -1.19 7.75
CA ALA A 122 4.51 -2.62 8.00
C ALA A 122 4.59 -2.93 9.49
N ARG A 123 5.56 -2.33 10.21
CA ARG A 123 5.72 -2.50 11.66
C ARG A 123 4.49 -2.04 12.44
N GLY A 124 3.96 -0.86 12.12
CA GLY A 124 2.76 -0.32 12.78
C GLY A 124 1.52 -1.19 12.54
N LEU A 125 1.37 -1.76 11.34
CA LEU A 125 0.29 -2.69 11.04
C LEU A 125 0.45 -4.02 11.79
N LEU A 126 1.67 -4.57 11.86
CA LEU A 126 1.94 -5.79 12.64
C LEU A 126 1.62 -5.60 14.13
N ASP A 127 2.07 -4.50 14.74
CA ASP A 127 1.73 -4.17 16.14
C ASP A 127 0.20 -4.07 16.33
N THR A 128 -0.48 -3.39 15.41
CA THR A 128 -1.95 -3.27 15.45
C THR A 128 -2.63 -4.64 15.38
N LEU A 129 -2.19 -5.51 14.48
CA LEU A 129 -2.76 -6.86 14.31
C LEU A 129 -2.47 -7.75 15.53
N VAL A 130 -1.29 -7.64 16.15
CA VAL A 130 -0.95 -8.36 17.39
C VAL A 130 -1.87 -7.91 18.53
N ARG A 131 -2.10 -6.61 18.68
CA ARG A 131 -2.89 -6.05 19.80
C ARG A 131 -4.40 -6.19 19.61
N ARG A 132 -4.89 -6.04 18.37
CA ARG A 132 -6.33 -5.91 18.07
C ARG A 132 -6.91 -7.08 17.27
N GLY A 133 -6.06 -7.92 16.68
CA GLY A 133 -6.49 -9.10 15.94
C GLY A 133 -7.12 -10.15 16.86
N ARG A 134 -8.00 -10.99 16.28
CA ARG A 134 -8.48 -12.20 16.97
C ARG A 134 -7.30 -13.16 17.21
N ARG A 135 -7.46 -14.09 18.15
CA ARG A 135 -6.39 -15.02 18.61
C ARG A 135 -5.49 -15.57 17.50
N THR A 136 -6.06 -16.09 16.41
CA THR A 136 -5.29 -16.66 15.29
C THR A 136 -4.51 -15.61 14.50
N VAL A 137 -5.15 -14.48 14.18
CA VAL A 137 -4.53 -13.35 13.47
C VAL A 137 -3.41 -12.74 14.30
N ALA A 138 -3.66 -12.49 15.58
CA ALA A 138 -2.66 -11.93 16.49
C ALA A 138 -1.43 -12.86 16.63
N ALA A 139 -1.65 -14.17 16.74
CA ALA A 139 -0.56 -15.14 16.84
C ALA A 139 0.28 -15.22 15.55
N GLU A 140 -0.34 -15.18 14.36
CA GLU A 140 0.40 -15.19 13.11
C GLU A 140 1.12 -13.86 12.85
N ALA A 141 0.49 -12.73 13.17
CA ALA A 141 1.15 -11.42 13.10
C ALA A 141 2.36 -11.36 14.04
N ALA A 142 2.28 -11.95 15.23
CA ALA A 142 3.40 -12.04 16.16
C ALA A 142 4.55 -12.89 15.59
N ARG A 143 4.23 -14.05 15.00
CA ARG A 143 5.23 -14.89 14.31
C ARG A 143 5.89 -14.15 13.16
N MET A 144 5.12 -13.42 12.35
CA MET A 144 5.65 -12.61 11.26
C MET A 144 6.57 -11.52 11.78
N ALA A 145 6.16 -10.77 12.81
CA ALA A 145 6.99 -9.74 13.42
C ALA A 145 8.34 -10.28 13.91
N THR A 146 8.37 -11.48 14.49
CA THR A 146 9.63 -12.17 14.84
C THR A 146 10.49 -12.45 13.61
N ARG A 147 9.92 -12.98 12.52
CA ARG A 147 10.67 -13.26 11.27
C ARG A 147 11.26 -12.00 10.64
N VAL A 148 10.48 -10.91 10.62
CA VAL A 148 10.92 -9.63 10.04
C VAL A 148 11.72 -8.77 11.02
N GLY A 149 12.04 -9.27 12.22
CA GLY A 149 12.89 -8.58 13.20
C GLY A 149 12.28 -7.29 13.74
N VAL A 150 10.95 -7.23 13.87
CA VAL A 150 10.22 -6.09 14.42
C VAL A 150 10.02 -6.32 15.92
N PRO A 151 10.55 -5.43 16.79
CA PRO A 151 10.26 -5.51 18.21
C PRO A 151 8.77 -5.17 18.43
N LEU A 152 8.06 -6.06 19.12
CA LEU A 152 6.67 -5.90 19.54
C LEU A 152 6.56 -5.41 20.99
#